data_AF-W4HQT9-F1
#
_entry.id   AF-W4HQT9-F1
#
_cell.length_a   1.000
_cell.length_b   1.000
_cell.length_c   1.000
_cell.angle_alpha   90.00
_cell.angle_beta   90.00
_cell.angle_gamma   90.00
#
_symmetry.space_group_name_H-M   'P 1'
#
loop_
_entity.id
_entity.type
_entity.pdbx_description
1 polymer ?
#
loop_
_entity_poly.entity_id
_entity_poly.type
_entity_poly.pdbx_seq_one_letter_code
_entity_poly.pdbx_strand_id
1 'polypeptide(L)'
;MGIQRPPHAPSHTKTLRHCGPSDTLVRAALAVAGLPPDTLTDIFAGAGLVEPAHGTMRPPDPERSRLNRSGAPVQVCLSRRTGADAPEVRILLDPFFDHAPEERHRRSLALADALVRGLGWRDAVGWCAPLVPQPLVGALWIGGRLSRGTAPFADGVALYLNAEAMAETGAPVWRAMIGALDCLLPPSADRAALLRRLTGLAHCVSLALEVAPAPHPPRVKLYLRAPADTATRLADLLAPRQAEPALAILQARAAWPASGLTLGLSFASGSGEPDGLKLDVCLCPDCRRVAGVSPGLDERLRDQIPGAAPVLDAGRLALLGTGIGGKGQRLNIYVEPAT
;
A
#
# COMPACT_ATOMS: atom_id res chain seq x y z
N MET A 1 1.19 -43.62 -0.41
CA MET A 1 1.81 -42.39 -0.95
C MET A 1 1.89 -41.38 0.18
N GLY A 2 3.06 -41.21 0.77
CA GLY A 2 3.27 -40.34 1.94
C GLY A 2 3.29 -38.88 1.52
N ILE A 3 2.49 -38.05 2.20
CA ILE A 3 2.50 -36.59 2.05
C ILE A 3 3.81 -36.07 2.66
N GLN A 4 4.75 -35.66 1.82
CA GLN A 4 5.94 -34.92 2.27
C GLN A 4 5.48 -33.58 2.86
N ARG A 5 5.74 -33.38 4.16
CA ARG A 5 5.64 -32.07 4.80
C ARG A 5 6.63 -31.11 4.12
N PRO A 6 6.29 -29.81 3.99
CA PRO A 6 7.25 -28.82 3.52
C PRO A 6 8.45 -28.77 4.49
N PRO A 7 9.66 -28.47 3.99
CA PRO A 7 10.85 -28.42 4.82
C PRO A 7 10.68 -27.35 5.90
N HIS A 8 10.79 -27.76 7.16
CA HIS A 8 11.00 -26.82 8.25
C HIS A 8 12.31 -26.07 7.99
N ALA A 9 12.23 -24.75 7.84
CA ALA A 9 13.41 -23.89 7.84
C ALA A 9 14.15 -24.07 9.18
N PRO A 10 15.49 -24.06 9.19
CA PRO A 10 16.26 -24.29 10.41
C PRO A 10 15.96 -23.19 11.44
N SER A 11 15.46 -23.61 12.61
CA SER A 11 15.26 -22.75 13.77
C SER A 11 16.61 -22.39 14.39
N HIS A 12 17.32 -21.46 13.77
CA HIS A 12 18.32 -20.68 14.46
C HIS A 12 17.70 -19.31 14.73
N THR A 13 17.10 -19.19 15.90
CA THR A 13 16.73 -17.92 16.56
C THR A 13 18.01 -17.12 16.83
N LYS A 14 18.67 -16.65 15.78
CA LYS A 14 19.48 -15.44 15.87
C LYS A 14 18.46 -14.32 15.99
N THR A 15 18.30 -13.81 17.20
CA THR A 15 17.61 -12.55 17.45
C THR A 15 18.17 -11.55 16.45
N LEU A 16 17.32 -11.06 15.53
CA LEU A 16 17.69 -10.05 14.54
C LEU A 16 18.40 -8.91 15.30
N ARG A 17 19.61 -8.53 14.88
CA ARG A 17 20.31 -7.39 15.49
C ARG A 17 19.71 -6.14 14.88
N HIS A 18 18.64 -5.63 15.47
CA HIS A 18 17.88 -4.50 14.92
C HIS A 18 18.65 -3.20 15.10
N CYS A 19 19.31 -2.74 14.03
CA CYS A 19 20.15 -1.55 14.05
C CYS A 19 19.96 -0.79 12.75
N GLY A 20 18.79 -0.16 12.55
CA GLY A 20 18.53 0.67 11.37
C GLY A 20 17.19 1.41 11.43
N PRO A 21 17.02 2.50 10.65
CA PRO A 21 15.77 3.27 10.67
C PRO A 21 14.52 2.45 10.30
N SER A 22 14.65 1.52 9.35
CA SER A 22 13.55 0.62 8.96
C SER A 22 13.13 -0.29 10.12
N ASP A 23 14.10 -0.83 10.87
CA ASP A 23 13.83 -1.66 12.05
C ASP A 23 13.14 -0.86 13.15
N THR A 24 13.60 0.36 13.44
CA THR A 24 13.00 1.24 14.44
C THR A 24 11.55 1.57 14.08
N LEU A 25 11.28 1.91 12.81
CA LEU A 25 9.93 2.21 12.34
C LEU A 25 8.99 1.00 12.44
N VAL A 26 9.43 -0.19 12.02
CA VAL A 26 8.61 -1.41 12.12
C VAL A 26 8.34 -1.77 13.57
N ARG A 27 9.32 -1.64 14.47
CA ARG A 27 9.13 -1.90 15.90
C ARG A 27 8.12 -0.96 16.52
N ALA A 28 8.17 0.33 16.17
CA ALA A 28 7.15 1.28 16.60
C ALA A 28 5.76 0.87 16.10
N ALA A 29 5.64 0.43 14.85
CA ALA A 29 4.37 -0.03 14.28
C ALA A 29 3.84 -1.31 14.97
N LEU A 30 4.70 -2.28 15.25
CA LEU A 30 4.36 -3.51 15.98
C LEU A 30 3.92 -3.19 17.41
N ALA A 31 4.60 -2.27 18.10
CA ALA A 31 4.21 -1.83 19.43
C ALA A 31 2.82 -1.18 19.44
N VAL A 32 2.51 -0.31 18.47
CA VAL A 32 1.16 0.27 18.30
C VAL A 32 0.12 -0.80 18.01
N ALA A 33 0.46 -1.79 17.17
CA ALA A 33 -0.41 -2.93 16.91
C ALA A 33 -0.57 -3.85 18.14
N GLY A 34 0.27 -3.73 19.17
CA GLY A 34 0.32 -4.63 20.32
C GLY A 34 0.84 -6.02 19.96
N LEU A 35 1.84 -6.09 19.07
CA LEU A 35 2.47 -7.30 18.60
C LEU A 35 3.92 -7.42 19.10
N PRO A 36 4.42 -8.66 19.31
CA PRO A 36 5.83 -8.88 19.59
C PRO A 36 6.74 -8.28 18.51
N PRO A 37 7.95 -7.82 18.86
CA PRO A 37 8.86 -7.20 17.91
C PRO A 37 9.35 -8.14 16.81
N ASP A 38 9.31 -9.45 17.06
CA ASP A 38 9.85 -10.45 16.14
C ASP A 38 8.78 -11.03 15.20
N THR A 39 7.52 -10.56 15.30
CA THR A 39 6.36 -11.10 14.57
C THR A 39 6.54 -11.14 13.05
N LEU A 40 7.34 -10.24 12.47
CA LEU A 40 7.52 -10.13 11.02
C LEU A 40 8.86 -10.69 10.52
N THR A 41 9.67 -11.28 11.40
CA THR A 41 11.02 -11.78 11.07
C THR A 41 11.00 -12.72 9.87
N ASP A 42 10.16 -13.76 9.91
CA ASP A 42 10.09 -14.76 8.84
C ASP A 42 9.55 -14.17 7.53
N ILE A 43 8.61 -13.23 7.61
CA ILE A 43 8.07 -12.54 6.43
C ILE A 43 9.15 -11.67 5.79
N PHE A 44 9.91 -10.92 6.57
CA PHE A 44 10.96 -10.06 6.03
C PHE A 44 12.14 -10.85 5.48
N ALA A 45 12.53 -11.93 6.15
CA ALA A 45 13.53 -12.86 5.63
C ALA A 45 13.04 -13.51 4.32
N GLY A 46 11.80 -14.01 4.30
CA GLY A 46 11.16 -14.57 3.11
C GLY A 46 11.00 -13.55 1.97
N ALA A 47 10.87 -12.27 2.28
CA ALA A 47 10.83 -11.16 1.32
C ALA A 47 12.21 -10.68 0.85
N GLY A 48 13.30 -11.29 1.33
CA GLY A 48 14.66 -10.86 1.01
C GLY A 48 15.02 -9.49 1.57
N LEU A 49 14.25 -8.97 2.53
CA LEU A 49 14.44 -7.63 3.12
C LEU A 49 15.46 -7.63 4.26
N VAL A 50 15.84 -8.80 4.76
CA VAL A 50 16.84 -8.96 5.82
C VAL A 50 18.14 -9.46 5.22
N GLU A 51 19.27 -8.89 5.65
CA GLU A 51 20.59 -9.41 5.36
C GLU A 51 20.86 -10.68 6.20
N PRO A 52 21.05 -11.86 5.58
CA PRO A 52 21.20 -13.11 6.33
C PRO A 52 22.42 -13.12 7.28
N ALA A 53 23.47 -12.37 6.93
CA ALA A 53 24.70 -12.30 7.72
C ALA A 53 24.50 -11.56 9.05
N HIS A 54 23.71 -10.47 9.03
CA HIS A 54 23.60 -9.52 10.14
C HIS A 54 22.25 -9.60 10.86
N GLY A 55 21.21 -10.12 10.19
CA GLY A 55 19.85 -10.09 10.71
C GLY A 55 19.31 -8.65 10.81
N THR A 56 19.79 -7.75 9.96
CA THR A 56 19.32 -6.36 9.85
C THR A 56 18.49 -6.19 8.58
N MET A 57 17.56 -5.23 8.59
CA MET A 57 16.92 -4.81 7.34
C MET A 57 17.97 -4.28 6.35
N ARG A 58 17.85 -4.65 5.08
CA ARG A 58 18.67 -4.13 3.99
C ARG A 58 18.52 -2.60 3.92
N PRO A 59 19.60 -1.88 3.56
CA PRO A 59 19.56 -0.42 3.48
C PRO A 59 18.63 0.05 2.35
N PRO A 60 18.11 1.29 2.44
CA PRO A 60 17.38 1.93 1.35
C PRO A 60 18.20 2.02 0.06
N ASP A 61 17.56 1.81 -1.09
CA ASP A 61 18.14 2.04 -2.41
C ASP A 61 17.09 2.71 -3.32
N PRO A 62 17.20 4.02 -3.58
CA PRO A 62 16.19 4.76 -4.35
C PRO A 62 16.19 4.42 -5.84
N GLU A 63 17.25 3.79 -6.36
CA GLU A 63 17.28 3.31 -7.74
C GLU A 63 16.52 1.99 -7.88
N ARG A 64 16.42 1.21 -6.79
CA ARG A 64 15.87 -0.14 -6.79
C ARG A 64 14.48 -0.25 -6.15
N SER A 65 14.19 0.50 -5.10
CA SER A 65 12.84 0.53 -4.51
C SER A 65 12.12 1.83 -4.83
N ARG A 66 10.92 1.71 -5.39
CA ARG A 66 10.00 2.83 -5.67
C ARG A 66 8.88 2.97 -4.63
N LEU A 67 8.88 2.13 -3.59
CA LEU A 67 7.83 2.17 -2.56
C LEU A 67 7.87 3.49 -1.77
N ASN A 68 9.08 3.98 -1.48
CA ASN A 68 9.34 5.20 -0.74
C ASN A 68 10.30 6.09 -1.50
N ARG A 69 10.26 7.41 -1.26
CA ARG A 69 11.19 8.35 -1.91
C ARG A 69 12.63 8.13 -1.43
N SER A 70 12.80 7.67 -0.19
CA SER A 70 14.10 7.31 0.36
C SER A 70 14.72 6.05 -0.26
N GLY A 71 13.96 5.28 -1.04
CA GLY A 71 14.37 3.94 -1.48
C GLY A 71 14.21 2.86 -0.41
N ALA A 72 13.59 3.18 0.73
CA ALA A 72 13.33 2.18 1.76
C ALA A 72 12.31 1.16 1.25
N PRO A 73 12.54 -0.15 1.43
CA PRO A 73 11.64 -1.19 0.93
C PRO A 73 10.46 -1.49 1.87
N VAL A 74 10.22 -0.63 2.88
CA VAL A 74 9.14 -0.77 3.86
C VAL A 74 8.47 0.57 4.10
N GLN A 75 7.14 0.57 4.20
CA GLN A 75 6.34 1.72 4.61
C GLN A 75 5.29 1.29 5.63
N VAL A 76 5.06 2.12 6.64
CA VAL A 76 4.02 1.90 7.65
C VAL A 76 2.83 2.80 7.34
N CYS A 77 1.62 2.28 7.47
CA CYS A 77 0.39 3.04 7.38
C CYS A 77 -0.39 2.91 8.69
N LEU A 78 -0.71 4.04 9.33
CA LEU A 78 -1.65 4.11 10.44
C LEU A 78 -2.96 4.70 9.93
N SER A 79 -4.06 3.99 10.13
CA SER A 79 -5.39 4.49 9.80
C SER A 79 -6.22 4.72 11.06
N ARG A 80 -6.84 5.89 11.16
CA ARG A 80 -7.97 6.11 12.07
C ARG A 80 -9.27 6.07 11.28
N ARG A 81 -10.19 5.22 11.70
CA ARG A 81 -11.60 5.26 11.28
C ARG A 81 -12.39 6.13 12.25
N THR A 82 -13.35 6.90 11.76
CA THR A 82 -14.26 7.66 12.62
C THR A 82 -14.94 6.71 13.62
N GLY A 83 -14.89 7.05 14.91
CA GLY A 83 -15.48 6.26 15.99
C GLY A 83 -14.73 4.99 16.39
N ALA A 84 -13.51 4.76 15.91
CA ALA A 84 -12.66 3.65 16.38
C ALA A 84 -11.68 4.11 17.48
N ASP A 85 -11.55 3.32 18.54
CA ASP A 85 -10.67 3.61 19.69
C ASP A 85 -9.20 3.33 19.41
N ALA A 86 -8.91 2.39 18.50
CA ALA A 86 -7.56 2.00 18.13
C ALA A 86 -7.30 2.22 16.63
N PRO A 87 -6.06 2.58 16.24
CA PRO A 87 -5.69 2.68 14.84
C PRO A 87 -5.62 1.29 14.20
N GLU A 88 -5.87 1.21 12.90
CA GLU A 88 -5.41 0.08 12.10
C GLU A 88 -3.95 0.32 11.70
N VAL A 89 -3.09 -0.67 11.92
CA VAL A 89 -1.70 -0.63 11.46
C VAL A 89 -1.56 -1.52 10.24
N ARG A 90 -0.91 -1.02 9.19
CA ARG A 90 -0.55 -1.78 7.99
C ARG A 90 0.91 -1.57 7.67
N ILE A 91 1.51 -2.60 7.07
CA ILE A 91 2.86 -2.52 6.53
C ILE A 91 2.78 -2.82 5.04
N LEU A 92 3.49 -2.02 4.25
CA LEU A 92 3.73 -2.23 2.83
C LEU A 92 5.20 -2.60 2.65
N LEU A 93 5.43 -3.58 1.78
CA LEU A 93 6.74 -4.17 1.51
C LEU A 93 7.03 -4.11 0.02
N ASP A 94 8.30 -3.87 -0.29
CA ASP A 94 8.86 -4.02 -1.62
C ASP A 94 9.81 -5.23 -1.67
N PRO A 95 9.26 -6.47 -1.76
CA PRO A 95 10.04 -7.69 -1.65
C PRO A 95 11.08 -7.80 -2.77
N PHE A 96 12.25 -8.34 -2.42
CA PHE A 96 13.37 -8.57 -3.33
C PHE A 96 13.74 -7.34 -4.18
N PHE A 97 13.59 -6.13 -3.62
CA PHE A 97 13.76 -4.88 -4.36
C PHE A 97 15.12 -4.78 -5.06
N ASP A 98 16.14 -5.43 -4.50
CA ASP A 98 17.51 -5.45 -4.99
C ASP A 98 17.80 -6.47 -6.10
N HIS A 99 16.85 -7.37 -6.41
CA HIS A 99 16.99 -8.36 -7.49
C HIS A 99 16.67 -7.75 -8.86
N ALA A 100 17.11 -8.43 -9.93
CA ALA A 100 16.71 -8.10 -11.28
C ALA A 100 15.17 -8.12 -11.43
N PRO A 101 14.56 -7.23 -12.24
CA PRO A 101 13.11 -7.08 -12.33
C PRO A 101 12.32 -8.39 -12.53
N GLU A 102 12.77 -9.28 -13.42
CA GLU A 102 12.15 -10.58 -13.70
C GLU A 102 12.13 -11.46 -12.44
N GLU A 103 13.29 -11.59 -11.81
CA GLU A 103 13.49 -12.44 -10.65
C GLU A 103 12.74 -11.89 -9.44
N ARG A 104 12.80 -10.57 -9.24
CA ARG A 104 12.04 -9.86 -8.23
C ARG A 104 10.55 -10.14 -8.39
N HIS A 105 10.01 -9.97 -9.59
CA HIS A 105 8.59 -10.19 -9.84
C HIS A 105 8.18 -11.64 -9.53
N ARG A 106 8.91 -12.61 -10.09
CA ARG A 106 8.66 -14.05 -9.90
C ARG A 106 8.69 -14.44 -8.42
N ARG A 107 9.70 -13.99 -7.66
CA ARG A 107 9.82 -14.29 -6.23
C ARG A 107 8.76 -13.58 -5.40
N SER A 108 8.40 -12.34 -5.76
CA SER A 108 7.36 -11.58 -5.07
C SER A 108 5.99 -12.26 -5.19
N LEU A 109 5.66 -12.79 -6.38
CA LEU A 109 4.46 -13.60 -6.58
C LEU A 109 4.48 -14.89 -5.75
N ALA A 110 5.63 -15.59 -5.74
CA ALA A 110 5.78 -16.81 -4.93
C ALA A 110 5.62 -16.53 -3.42
N LEU A 111 6.16 -15.40 -2.94
CA LEU A 111 5.95 -14.95 -1.56
C LEU A 111 4.47 -14.63 -1.29
N ALA A 112 3.82 -13.89 -2.18
CA ALA A 112 2.40 -13.58 -2.05
C ALA A 112 1.54 -14.86 -1.97
N ASP A 113 1.82 -15.85 -2.81
CA ASP A 113 1.17 -17.16 -2.79
C ASP A 113 1.43 -17.91 -1.49
N ALA A 114 2.68 -17.94 -1.01
CA ALA A 114 3.01 -18.56 0.26
C ALA A 114 2.28 -17.88 1.44
N LEU A 115 2.21 -16.55 1.48
CA LEU A 115 1.50 -15.81 2.53
C LEU A 115 0.00 -16.13 2.52
N VAL A 116 -0.64 -16.03 1.36
CA VAL A 116 -2.08 -16.29 1.19
C VAL A 116 -2.43 -17.74 1.53
N ARG A 117 -1.63 -18.71 1.09
CA ARG A 117 -1.82 -20.13 1.44
C ARG A 117 -1.57 -20.40 2.93
N GLY A 118 -0.57 -19.75 3.52
CA GLY A 118 -0.26 -19.85 4.95
C GLY A 118 -1.42 -19.37 5.83
N LEU A 119 -2.22 -18.43 5.33
CA LEU A 119 -3.45 -17.95 5.97
C LEU A 119 -4.68 -18.82 5.70
N GLY A 120 -4.52 -19.92 4.95
CA GLY A 120 -5.59 -20.87 4.62
C GLY A 120 -6.51 -20.42 3.49
N TRP A 121 -6.18 -19.35 2.76
CA TRP A 121 -7.01 -18.84 1.67
C TRP A 121 -6.66 -19.57 0.38
N ARG A 122 -7.47 -20.57 0.03
CA ARG A 122 -7.33 -21.28 -1.25
C ARG A 122 -7.77 -20.38 -2.41
N ASP A 123 -7.07 -20.47 -3.53
CA ASP A 123 -7.39 -19.84 -4.84
C ASP A 123 -7.18 -18.33 -5.01
N ALA A 124 -6.77 -17.59 -3.98
CA ALA A 124 -6.57 -16.14 -4.08
C ALA A 124 -5.41 -15.70 -5.00
N VAL A 125 -4.41 -16.55 -5.25
CA VAL A 125 -3.36 -16.27 -6.25
C VAL A 125 -3.82 -16.53 -7.67
N GLY A 126 -4.82 -17.41 -7.85
CA GLY A 126 -5.49 -17.57 -9.15
C GLY A 126 -6.09 -16.26 -9.64
N TRP A 127 -6.50 -15.36 -8.74
CA TRP A 127 -6.99 -14.02 -9.09
C TRP A 127 -5.90 -13.10 -9.64
N CYS A 128 -4.63 -13.37 -9.35
CA CYS A 128 -3.51 -12.62 -9.93
C CYS A 128 -3.01 -13.22 -11.24
N ALA A 129 -3.41 -14.45 -11.59
CA ALA A 129 -2.97 -15.12 -12.82
C ALA A 129 -3.26 -14.34 -14.11
N PRO A 130 -4.37 -13.56 -14.25
CA PRO A 130 -4.58 -12.70 -15.42
C PRO A 130 -3.65 -11.48 -15.45
N LEU A 131 -2.98 -11.18 -14.34
CA LEU A 131 -2.19 -9.98 -14.13
C LEU A 131 -0.69 -10.30 -14.21
N VAL A 132 -0.25 -11.04 -15.24
CA VAL A 132 1.18 -11.28 -15.47
C VAL A 132 1.79 -9.97 -15.99
N PRO A 133 2.51 -9.21 -15.15
CA PRO A 133 3.16 -7.99 -15.60
C PRO A 133 4.43 -8.34 -16.39
N GLN A 134 4.87 -7.41 -17.21
CA GLN A 134 6.23 -7.34 -17.70
C GLN A 134 7.20 -7.21 -16.51
N PRO A 135 8.41 -7.76 -16.62
CA PRO A 135 9.42 -7.69 -15.58
C PRO A 135 10.02 -6.27 -15.50
N LEU A 136 9.36 -5.36 -14.80
CA LEU A 136 9.85 -4.00 -14.53
C LEU A 136 10.09 -3.74 -13.03
N VAL A 137 10.85 -2.70 -12.72
CA VAL A 137 11.12 -2.26 -11.34
C VAL A 137 9.81 -1.88 -10.63
N GLY A 138 9.61 -2.37 -9.40
CA GLY A 138 8.39 -2.09 -8.63
C GLY A 138 7.18 -2.93 -9.05
N ALA A 139 7.38 -4.05 -9.75
CA ALA A 139 6.29 -4.84 -10.32
C ALA A 139 5.21 -5.28 -9.31
N LEU A 140 5.59 -5.57 -8.05
CA LEU A 140 4.65 -6.02 -7.03
C LEU A 140 5.04 -5.54 -5.62
N TRP A 141 4.18 -4.75 -4.99
CA TRP A 141 4.26 -4.49 -3.54
C TRP A 141 3.25 -5.31 -2.77
N ILE A 142 3.60 -5.69 -1.54
CA ILE A 142 2.72 -6.48 -0.66
C ILE A 142 2.38 -5.64 0.56
N GLY A 143 1.10 -5.38 0.77
CA GLY A 143 0.57 -4.75 1.96
C GLY A 143 -0.17 -5.75 2.84
N GLY A 144 -0.17 -5.55 4.15
CA GLY A 144 -1.01 -6.35 5.04
C GLY A 144 -1.32 -5.65 6.35
N ARG A 145 -2.45 -6.01 6.94
CA ARG A 145 -2.90 -5.46 8.24
C ARG A 145 -2.29 -6.26 9.39
N LEU A 146 -1.81 -5.54 10.40
CA LEU A 146 -1.36 -6.13 11.65
C LEU A 146 -2.57 -6.30 12.59
N SER A 147 -2.88 -7.54 12.94
CA SER A 147 -3.99 -7.93 13.82
C SER A 147 -3.47 -8.60 15.07
N ARG A 148 -4.08 -8.31 16.23
CA ARG A 148 -3.73 -8.96 17.50
C ARG A 148 -4.25 -10.41 17.51
N GLY A 149 -3.41 -11.36 17.92
CA GLY A 149 -3.83 -12.72 18.27
C GLY A 149 -4.05 -13.69 17.11
N THR A 150 -3.95 -13.23 15.87
CA THR A 150 -3.95 -14.05 14.65
C THR A 150 -2.65 -13.76 13.90
N ALA A 151 -2.16 -14.69 13.09
CA ALA A 151 -0.91 -14.51 12.34
C ALA A 151 -0.85 -13.12 11.66
N PRO A 152 0.35 -12.52 11.49
CA PRO A 152 0.47 -11.27 10.75
C PRO A 152 -0.24 -11.39 9.40
N PHE A 153 -0.99 -10.34 9.02
CA PHE A 153 -1.79 -10.27 7.79
C PHE A 153 -3.03 -11.17 7.74
N ALA A 154 -3.43 -11.81 8.85
CA ALA A 154 -4.64 -12.64 8.91
C ALA A 154 -5.94 -11.89 8.55
N ASP A 155 -5.95 -10.57 8.63
CA ASP A 155 -7.10 -9.75 8.24
C ASP A 155 -7.13 -9.37 6.75
N GLY A 156 -6.05 -9.64 6.02
CA GLY A 156 -5.97 -9.34 4.59
C GLY A 156 -4.56 -9.05 4.09
N VAL A 157 -4.34 -9.42 2.83
CA VAL A 157 -3.14 -9.11 2.03
C VAL A 157 -3.56 -8.29 0.82
N ALA A 158 -2.82 -7.23 0.53
CA ALA A 158 -2.99 -6.37 -0.63
C ALA A 158 -1.77 -6.53 -1.56
N LEU A 159 -2.03 -6.76 -2.84
CA LEU A 159 -1.03 -6.92 -3.88
C LEU A 159 -1.12 -5.72 -4.82
N TYR A 160 -0.07 -4.92 -4.93
CA TYR A 160 -0.05 -3.70 -5.76
C TYR A 160 0.84 -3.92 -6.97
N LEU A 161 0.26 -3.86 -8.14
CA LEU A 161 0.93 -4.00 -9.43
C LEU A 161 1.17 -2.63 -10.02
N ASN A 162 2.43 -2.33 -10.38
CA ASN A 162 2.78 -1.08 -11.04
C ASN A 162 2.15 -1.02 -12.45
N ALA A 163 1.46 0.07 -12.76
CA ALA A 163 0.78 0.25 -14.04
C ALA A 163 1.76 0.23 -15.23
N GLU A 164 2.99 0.72 -15.07
CA GLU A 164 4.03 0.64 -16.10
C GLU A 164 4.42 -0.81 -16.40
N ALA A 165 4.45 -1.66 -15.36
CA ALA A 165 4.75 -3.08 -15.51
C ALA A 165 3.62 -3.85 -16.21
N MET A 166 2.40 -3.31 -16.23
CA MET A 166 1.26 -3.96 -16.88
C MET A 166 1.14 -3.60 -18.36
N ALA A 167 1.75 -2.51 -18.81
CA ALA A 167 1.72 -2.12 -20.21
C ALA A 167 2.72 -2.95 -21.02
N GLU A 168 2.24 -3.61 -22.08
CA GLU A 168 3.13 -4.10 -23.13
C GLU A 168 3.91 -2.93 -23.74
N THR A 169 5.14 -3.17 -24.16
CA THR A 169 5.99 -2.16 -24.80
C THR A 169 5.24 -1.49 -25.96
N GLY A 170 4.92 -0.20 -25.81
CA GLY A 170 4.21 0.61 -26.81
C GLY A 170 2.68 0.61 -26.71
N ALA A 171 2.07 -0.19 -25.83
CA ALA A 171 0.64 -0.13 -25.56
C ALA A 171 0.29 1.02 -24.58
N PRO A 172 -0.81 1.76 -24.78
CA PRO A 172 -1.25 2.74 -23.79
C PRO A 172 -1.57 2.09 -22.44
N VAL A 173 -0.93 2.54 -21.37
CA VAL A 173 -1.12 2.03 -19.98
C VAL A 173 -2.61 1.91 -19.62
N TRP A 174 -3.42 2.91 -19.98
CA TRP A 174 -4.87 2.88 -19.74
C TRP A 174 -5.57 1.66 -20.34
N ARG A 175 -5.18 1.23 -21.55
CA ARG A 175 -5.76 0.05 -22.20
C ARG A 175 -5.45 -1.23 -21.41
N ALA A 176 -4.19 -1.38 -20.99
CA ALA A 176 -3.77 -2.53 -20.18
C ALA A 176 -4.51 -2.59 -18.83
N MET A 177 -4.63 -1.43 -18.16
CA MET A 177 -5.34 -1.33 -16.87
C MET A 177 -6.84 -1.63 -16.99
N ILE A 178 -7.49 -1.15 -18.06
CA ILE A 178 -8.91 -1.47 -18.32
C ILE A 178 -9.07 -2.96 -18.60
N GLY A 179 -8.23 -3.55 -19.46
CA GLY A 179 -8.28 -4.99 -19.75
C GLY A 179 -8.09 -5.84 -18.49
N ALA A 180 -7.15 -5.47 -17.63
CA ALA A 180 -6.96 -6.12 -16.34
C ALA A 180 -8.19 -6.01 -15.41
N LEU A 181 -8.82 -4.84 -15.34
CA LEU A 181 -10.06 -4.66 -14.58
C LEU A 181 -11.20 -5.53 -15.15
N ASP A 182 -11.33 -5.62 -16.48
CA ASP A 182 -12.35 -6.43 -17.14
C ASP A 182 -12.13 -7.94 -16.91
N CYS A 183 -10.89 -8.39 -16.72
CA CYS A 183 -10.59 -9.76 -16.32
C CYS A 183 -10.92 -10.06 -14.85
N LEU A 184 -10.78 -9.08 -13.95
CA LEU A 184 -10.94 -9.26 -12.51
C LEU A 184 -12.37 -9.02 -12.02
N LEU A 185 -13.16 -8.24 -12.75
CA LEU A 185 -14.43 -7.72 -12.29
C LEU A 185 -15.54 -7.99 -13.31
N PRO A 186 -16.76 -8.31 -12.87
CA PRO A 186 -17.92 -8.37 -13.75
C PRO A 186 -18.09 -7.09 -14.58
N PRO A 187 -18.68 -7.15 -15.78
CA PRO A 187 -18.97 -5.96 -16.57
C PRO A 187 -19.83 -4.95 -15.80
N SER A 188 -19.47 -3.67 -15.84
CA SER A 188 -20.23 -2.58 -15.21
C SER A 188 -20.25 -1.34 -16.11
N ALA A 189 -21.45 -0.85 -16.43
CA ALA A 189 -21.63 0.35 -17.25
C ALA A 189 -21.09 1.60 -16.55
N ASP A 190 -21.29 1.68 -15.22
CA ASP A 190 -20.81 2.78 -14.39
C ASP A 190 -19.28 2.79 -14.31
N ARG A 191 -18.65 1.63 -14.12
CA ARG A 191 -17.18 1.51 -14.22
C ARG A 191 -16.71 2.00 -15.59
N ALA A 192 -17.30 1.53 -16.67
CA ALA A 192 -16.88 1.89 -18.01
C ALA A 192 -17.05 3.40 -18.29
N ALA A 193 -18.15 4.00 -17.84
CA ALA A 193 -18.39 5.43 -17.96
C ALA A 193 -17.39 6.25 -17.13
N LEU A 194 -17.10 5.82 -15.91
CA LEU A 194 -16.08 6.44 -15.05
C LEU A 194 -14.70 6.40 -15.70
N LEU A 195 -14.21 5.22 -16.09
CA LEU A 195 -12.87 5.05 -16.67
C LEU A 195 -12.71 5.85 -17.97
N ARG A 196 -13.75 5.94 -18.82
CA ARG A 196 -13.73 6.81 -20.01
C ARG A 196 -13.53 8.28 -19.65
N ARG A 197 -14.19 8.79 -18.62
CA ARG A 197 -14.02 10.19 -18.17
C ARG A 197 -12.62 10.46 -17.63
N LEU A 198 -12.03 9.47 -16.94
CA LEU A 198 -10.70 9.58 -16.34
C LEU A 198 -9.57 9.46 -17.39
N THR A 199 -9.84 8.80 -18.50
CA THR A 199 -8.88 8.64 -19.60
C THR A 199 -8.59 10.02 -20.19
N GLY A 200 -7.33 10.45 -20.10
CA GLY A 200 -6.87 11.79 -20.50
C GLY A 200 -6.88 12.85 -19.39
N LEU A 201 -7.47 12.55 -18.23
CA LEU A 201 -7.43 13.41 -17.04
C LEU A 201 -6.41 12.95 -15.99
N ALA A 202 -6.07 11.67 -15.99
CA ALA A 202 -5.15 11.08 -15.03
C ALA A 202 -4.22 10.04 -15.66
N HIS A 203 -3.14 9.74 -14.95
CA HIS A 203 -2.21 8.66 -15.24
C HIS A 203 -2.44 7.50 -14.27
N CYS A 204 -2.44 6.27 -14.77
CA CYS A 204 -2.49 5.09 -13.91
C CYS A 204 -1.16 4.91 -13.17
N VAL A 205 -1.23 4.64 -11.87
CA VAL A 205 -0.07 4.39 -11.01
C VAL A 205 0.04 2.90 -10.69
N SER A 206 -1.05 2.32 -10.19
CA SER A 206 -1.05 0.91 -9.81
C SER A 206 -2.45 0.32 -9.77
N LEU A 207 -2.54 -0.97 -10.01
CA LEU A 207 -3.73 -1.77 -9.71
C LEU A 207 -3.45 -2.52 -8.41
N ALA A 208 -4.39 -2.54 -7.47
CA ALA A 208 -4.25 -3.35 -6.27
C ALA A 208 -5.38 -4.37 -6.14
N LEU A 209 -5.01 -5.59 -5.74
CA LEU A 209 -5.94 -6.64 -5.33
C LEU A 209 -5.81 -6.84 -3.83
N GLU A 210 -6.88 -6.57 -3.09
CA GLU A 210 -6.97 -6.89 -1.66
C GLU A 210 -7.74 -8.18 -1.48
N VAL A 211 -7.08 -9.17 -0.87
CA VAL A 211 -7.65 -10.45 -0.48
C VAL A 211 -7.81 -10.45 1.03
N ALA A 212 -8.95 -10.95 1.50
CA ALA A 212 -9.30 -11.04 2.91
C ALA A 212 -9.96 -12.40 3.20
N PRO A 213 -10.01 -12.85 4.46
CA PRO A 213 -10.72 -14.08 4.80
C PRO A 213 -12.22 -13.97 4.51
N ALA A 214 -12.85 -15.09 4.17
CA ALA A 214 -14.30 -15.18 4.05
C ALA A 214 -14.99 -14.68 5.33
N PRO A 215 -16.16 -14.02 5.23
CA PRO A 215 -16.98 -13.85 4.03
C PRO A 215 -16.63 -12.60 3.20
N HIS A 216 -15.50 -11.94 3.45
CA HIS A 216 -15.16 -10.71 2.75
C HIS A 216 -14.74 -10.99 1.30
N PRO A 217 -15.45 -10.44 0.31
CA PRO A 217 -15.03 -10.58 -1.08
C PRO A 217 -13.71 -9.82 -1.33
N PRO A 218 -12.94 -10.22 -2.37
CA PRO A 218 -11.81 -9.44 -2.81
C PRO A 218 -12.21 -8.01 -3.15
N ARG A 219 -11.25 -7.10 -3.08
CA ARG A 219 -11.44 -5.74 -3.57
C ARG A 219 -10.38 -5.42 -4.60
N VAL A 220 -10.79 -4.81 -5.70
CA VAL A 220 -9.88 -4.33 -6.72
C VAL A 220 -9.82 -2.82 -6.62
N LYS A 221 -8.63 -2.25 -6.70
CA LYS A 221 -8.42 -0.81 -6.60
C LYS A 221 -7.55 -0.30 -7.73
N LEU A 222 -7.92 0.84 -8.28
CA LEU A 222 -7.13 1.56 -9.29
C LEU A 222 -6.59 2.84 -8.66
N TYR A 223 -5.27 2.98 -8.63
CA TYR A 223 -4.60 4.20 -8.17
C TYR A 223 -4.18 5.04 -9.37
N LEU A 224 -4.47 6.32 -9.30
CA LEU A 224 -4.30 7.30 -10.37
C LEU A 224 -3.56 8.52 -9.83
N ARG A 225 -2.81 9.20 -10.69
CA ARG A 225 -2.26 10.55 -10.43
C ARG A 225 -2.88 11.52 -11.42
N ALA A 226 -3.33 12.66 -10.93
CA ALA A 226 -3.94 13.69 -11.76
C ALA A 226 -3.25 15.03 -11.55
N PRO A 227 -3.21 15.89 -12.59
CA PRO A 227 -2.87 17.29 -12.45
C PRO A 227 -3.67 17.99 -11.34
N ALA A 228 -3.09 18.99 -10.67
CA ALA A 228 -3.68 19.62 -9.49
C ALA A 228 -5.06 20.24 -9.75
N ASP A 229 -5.19 20.92 -10.89
CA ASP A 229 -6.44 21.52 -11.40
C ASP A 229 -7.52 20.48 -11.74
N THR A 230 -7.09 19.25 -11.97
CA THR A 230 -7.93 18.10 -12.32
C THR A 230 -8.27 17.27 -11.09
N ALA A 231 -7.39 17.19 -10.09
CA ALA A 231 -7.63 16.42 -8.87
C ALA A 231 -8.81 16.96 -8.04
N THR A 232 -8.98 18.30 -7.96
CA THR A 232 -10.18 18.91 -7.36
C THR A 232 -11.42 18.55 -8.15
N ARG A 233 -11.38 18.63 -9.49
CA ARG A 233 -12.50 18.21 -10.34
C ARG A 233 -12.82 16.71 -10.21
N LEU A 234 -11.81 15.86 -10.01
CA LEU A 234 -11.97 14.42 -9.78
C LEU A 234 -12.56 14.12 -8.41
N ALA A 235 -12.16 14.85 -7.37
CA ALA A 235 -12.77 14.77 -6.05
C ALA A 235 -14.23 15.23 -6.09
N ASP A 236 -14.53 16.32 -6.79
CA ASP A 236 -15.89 16.84 -6.99
C ASP A 236 -16.77 15.87 -7.79
N LEU A 237 -16.19 15.19 -8.80
CA LEU A 237 -16.86 14.17 -9.60
C LEU A 237 -17.22 12.91 -8.81
N LEU A 238 -16.55 12.63 -7.69
CA LEU A 238 -16.60 11.33 -7.02
C LEU A 238 -17.02 11.37 -5.54
N ALA A 239 -16.96 12.53 -4.88
CA ALA A 239 -17.43 12.72 -3.50
C ALA A 239 -17.61 14.21 -3.16
N PRO A 240 -18.76 14.84 -3.47
CA PRO A 240 -18.83 16.31 -3.54
C PRO A 240 -18.64 17.09 -2.23
N ARG A 241 -18.63 16.50 -1.02
CA ARG A 241 -18.68 17.29 0.26
C ARG A 241 -18.03 16.68 1.50
N GLN A 242 -17.36 15.52 1.42
CA GLN A 242 -16.98 14.75 2.63
C GLN A 242 -15.47 14.63 2.87
N ALA A 243 -14.61 14.97 1.91
CA ALA A 243 -13.15 14.89 2.07
C ALA A 243 -12.54 16.12 2.78
N GLU A 244 -13.23 17.26 2.73
CA GLU A 244 -12.75 18.56 3.20
C GLU A 244 -12.31 18.57 4.68
N PRO A 245 -13.07 18.00 5.64
CA PRO A 245 -12.69 18.06 7.05
C PRO A 245 -11.41 17.26 7.37
N ALA A 246 -11.18 16.15 6.67
CA ALA A 246 -10.03 15.28 6.93
C ALA A 246 -8.72 15.88 6.40
N LEU A 247 -8.78 16.65 5.31
CA LEU A 247 -7.60 17.33 4.76
C LEU A 247 -7.41 18.74 5.33
N ALA A 248 -8.40 19.31 6.01
CA ALA A 248 -8.28 20.58 6.73
C ALA A 248 -7.13 20.58 7.75
N ILE A 249 -6.74 19.41 8.27
CA ILE A 249 -5.59 19.25 9.18
C ILE A 249 -4.25 19.73 8.57
N LEU A 250 -4.14 19.70 7.23
CA LEU A 250 -2.96 20.17 6.51
C LEU A 250 -2.83 21.69 6.61
N GLN A 251 -3.94 22.42 6.73
CA GLN A 251 -4.00 23.88 6.67
C GLN A 251 -3.13 24.43 5.51
N ALA A 252 -3.25 23.80 4.33
CA ALA A 252 -2.48 24.18 3.16
C ALA A 252 -2.85 25.60 2.72
N ARG A 253 -1.83 26.39 2.37
CA ARG A 253 -2.00 27.80 1.94
C ARG A 253 -2.05 27.94 0.41
N ALA A 254 -1.72 26.88 -0.30
CA ALA A 254 -1.75 26.81 -1.76
C ALA A 254 -2.22 25.42 -2.22
N ALA A 255 -2.58 25.33 -3.51
CA ALA A 255 -2.93 24.06 -4.13
C ALA A 255 -1.74 23.08 -4.10
N TRP A 256 -2.03 21.79 -3.95
CA TRP A 256 -1.00 20.76 -4.00
C TRP A 256 -0.42 20.64 -5.43
N PRO A 257 0.88 20.38 -5.61
CA PRO A 257 1.39 20.09 -6.95
C PRO A 257 0.76 18.82 -7.52
N ALA A 258 0.57 18.79 -8.84
CA ALA A 258 0.02 17.68 -9.61
C ALA A 258 0.64 16.31 -9.25
N SER A 259 1.97 16.26 -9.21
CA SER A 259 2.74 15.05 -8.87
C SER A 259 2.54 14.56 -7.44
N GLY A 260 1.92 15.38 -6.59
CA GLY A 260 1.72 15.11 -5.18
C GLY A 260 0.31 14.61 -4.81
N LEU A 261 -0.60 14.40 -5.77
CA LEU A 261 -1.96 13.90 -5.49
C LEU A 261 -2.16 12.51 -6.11
N THR A 262 -2.56 11.54 -5.30
CA THR A 262 -2.92 10.19 -5.75
C THR A 262 -4.36 9.88 -5.39
N LEU A 263 -5.15 9.41 -6.36
CA LEU A 263 -6.53 9.01 -6.22
C LEU A 263 -6.64 7.48 -6.27
N GLY A 264 -7.19 6.85 -5.25
CA GLY A 264 -7.52 5.43 -5.24
C GLY A 264 -9.01 5.21 -5.45
N LEU A 265 -9.39 4.53 -6.51
CA LEU A 265 -10.75 4.05 -6.77
C LEU A 265 -10.86 2.61 -6.28
N SER A 266 -11.94 2.28 -5.58
CA SER A 266 -12.25 0.89 -5.19
C SER A 266 -13.44 0.40 -5.99
N PHE A 267 -13.42 -0.88 -6.36
CA PHE A 267 -14.50 -1.56 -7.07
C PHE A 267 -14.97 -2.77 -6.27
N ALA A 268 -16.29 -2.95 -6.18
CA ALA A 268 -16.90 -4.12 -5.57
C ALA A 268 -16.74 -5.33 -6.50
N SER A 269 -16.15 -6.42 -6.03
CA SER A 269 -15.89 -7.59 -6.90
C SER A 269 -17.17 -8.30 -7.37
N GLY A 270 -18.28 -8.16 -6.64
CA GLY A 270 -19.55 -8.81 -6.99
C GLY A 270 -20.32 -8.13 -8.14
N SER A 271 -20.16 -6.82 -8.31
CA SER A 271 -20.86 -6.04 -9.35
C SER A 271 -19.93 -5.36 -10.36
N GLY A 272 -18.65 -5.20 -10.01
CA GLY A 272 -17.69 -4.40 -10.79
C GLY A 272 -17.90 -2.89 -10.67
N GLU A 273 -18.86 -2.43 -9.86
CA GLU A 273 -19.18 -1.01 -9.68
C GLU A 273 -18.17 -0.31 -8.76
N PRO A 274 -17.92 1.01 -8.96
CA PRO A 274 -17.15 1.80 -8.02
C PRO A 274 -17.83 1.88 -6.64
N ASP A 275 -17.12 1.55 -5.57
CA ASP A 275 -17.68 1.47 -4.19
C ASP A 275 -16.91 2.28 -3.15
N GLY A 276 -15.84 2.96 -3.56
CA GLY A 276 -15.02 3.76 -2.67
C GLY A 276 -14.00 4.64 -3.39
N LEU A 277 -13.59 5.68 -2.66
CA LEU A 277 -12.65 6.70 -3.09
C LEU A 277 -11.61 6.93 -2.00
N LYS A 278 -10.36 7.15 -2.39
CA LYS A 278 -9.29 7.57 -1.50
C LYS A 278 -8.47 8.68 -2.16
N LEU A 279 -8.13 9.70 -1.41
CA LEU A 279 -7.24 10.77 -1.85
C LEU A 279 -6.02 10.79 -0.93
N ASP A 280 -4.84 10.61 -1.50
CA ASP A 280 -3.55 10.70 -0.82
C ASP A 280 -2.78 11.93 -1.30
N VAL A 281 -2.32 12.74 -0.35
CA VAL A 281 -1.43 13.86 -0.58
C VAL A 281 0.02 13.48 -0.23
N CYS A 282 0.95 13.81 -1.11
CA CYS A 282 2.37 13.55 -0.93
C CYS A 282 3.00 14.62 -0.04
N LEU A 283 3.55 14.23 1.10
CA LEU A 283 4.14 15.11 2.10
C LEU A 283 5.67 15.14 2.04
N CYS A 284 6.26 14.84 0.87
CA CYS A 284 7.68 15.07 0.67
C CYS A 284 8.01 16.57 0.84
N PRO A 285 9.28 16.93 1.17
CA PRO A 285 9.66 18.32 1.46
C PRO A 285 9.23 19.32 0.39
N ASP A 286 9.38 18.96 -0.88
CA ASP A 286 9.01 19.82 -2.01
C ASP A 286 7.50 20.08 -2.07
N CYS A 287 6.69 19.03 -1.91
CA CYS A 287 5.23 19.15 -1.93
C CYS A 287 4.72 19.95 -0.73
N ARG A 288 5.26 19.70 0.48
CA ARG A 288 4.91 20.48 1.69
C ARG A 288 5.23 21.96 1.53
N ARG A 289 6.41 22.25 0.98
CA ARG A 289 6.86 23.62 0.72
C ARG A 289 5.97 24.32 -0.29
N VAL A 290 5.69 23.68 -1.43
CA VAL A 290 4.84 24.25 -2.49
C VAL A 290 3.42 24.51 -1.98
N ALA A 291 2.82 23.57 -1.24
CA ALA A 291 1.48 23.73 -0.70
C ALA A 291 1.40 24.65 0.53
N GLY A 292 2.54 25.09 1.07
CA GLY A 292 2.60 25.93 2.27
C GLY A 292 1.95 25.28 3.48
N VAL A 293 2.20 23.98 3.71
CA VAL A 293 1.67 23.22 4.86
C VAL A 293 2.10 23.89 6.16
N SER A 294 1.16 24.11 7.08
CA SER A 294 1.48 24.80 8.32
C SER A 294 2.43 23.97 9.21
N PRO A 295 3.32 24.63 9.97
CA PRO A 295 4.07 23.97 11.03
C PRO A 295 3.14 23.24 12.02
N GLY A 296 3.65 22.19 12.67
CA GLY A 296 2.89 21.41 13.67
C GLY A 296 1.92 20.37 13.09
N LEU A 297 1.99 20.03 11.80
CA LEU A 297 1.20 18.93 11.23
C LEU A 297 1.40 17.62 12.01
N ASP A 298 2.64 17.30 12.31
CA ASP A 298 3.01 16.06 13.00
C ASP A 298 2.40 16.01 14.41
N GLU A 299 2.39 17.13 15.14
CA GLU A 299 1.72 17.26 16.45
C GLU A 299 0.20 17.07 16.34
N ARG A 300 -0.45 17.74 15.37
CA ARG A 300 -1.89 17.55 15.12
C ARG A 300 -2.23 16.09 14.78
N LEU A 301 -1.34 15.40 14.07
CA LEU A 301 -1.53 13.98 13.73
C LEU A 301 -1.34 13.09 14.95
N ARG A 302 -0.43 13.41 15.88
CA ARG A 302 -0.30 12.71 17.16
C ARG A 302 -1.58 12.81 17.99
N ASP A 303 -2.20 13.98 18.02
CA ASP A 303 -3.47 14.19 18.73
C ASP A 303 -4.64 13.46 18.08
N GLN A 304 -4.63 13.40 16.74
CA GLN A 304 -5.74 12.82 15.99
C GLN A 304 -5.64 11.31 15.79
N ILE A 305 -4.47 10.68 15.84
CA ILE A 305 -4.31 9.25 15.58
C ILE A 305 -3.67 8.61 16.82
N PRO A 306 -4.44 7.83 17.61
CA PRO A 306 -3.91 7.16 18.78
C PRO A 306 -2.69 6.30 18.43
N GLY A 307 -1.61 6.43 19.19
CA GLY A 307 -0.36 5.69 18.94
C GLY A 307 0.47 6.20 17.76
N ALA A 308 0.14 7.32 17.13
CA ALA A 308 0.96 7.85 16.03
C ALA A 308 2.33 8.39 16.48
N ALA A 309 2.46 8.88 17.72
CA ALA A 309 3.70 9.44 18.25
C ALA A 309 4.94 8.54 18.05
N PRO A 310 4.98 7.29 18.55
CA PRO A 310 6.15 6.42 18.37
C PRO A 310 6.49 6.15 16.90
N VAL A 311 5.49 6.11 16.00
CA VAL A 311 5.71 5.85 14.57
C VAL A 311 6.24 7.10 13.86
N LEU A 312 5.71 8.29 14.19
CA LEU A 312 6.19 9.57 13.66
C LEU A 312 7.58 9.93 14.19
N ASP A 313 7.94 9.51 15.40
CA ASP A 313 9.28 9.72 15.96
C ASP A 313 10.32 8.79 15.31
N ALA A 314 9.89 7.62 14.84
CA ALA A 314 10.74 6.61 14.21
C ALA A 314 10.93 6.80 12.69
N GLY A 315 10.22 7.76 12.07
CA GLY A 315 10.20 7.90 10.62
C GLY A 315 9.80 9.28 10.15
N ARG A 316 9.54 9.39 8.83
CA ARG A 316 9.09 10.62 8.18
C ARG A 316 7.73 10.41 7.56
N LEU A 317 6.83 11.37 7.78
CA LEU A 317 5.53 11.40 7.14
C LEU A 317 5.69 11.55 5.61
N ALA A 318 5.30 10.51 4.88
CA ALA A 318 5.41 10.41 3.43
C ALA A 318 4.11 10.82 2.73
N LEU A 319 2.96 10.32 3.20
CA LEU A 319 1.64 10.65 2.64
C LEU A 319 0.60 10.86 3.74
N LEU A 320 -0.41 11.68 3.44
CA LEU A 320 -1.66 11.76 4.22
C LEU A 320 -2.84 11.42 3.31
N GLY A 321 -3.64 10.45 3.72
CA GLY A 321 -4.74 9.91 2.95
C GLY A 321 -6.09 10.08 3.63
N THR A 322 -7.10 10.49 2.88
CA THR A 322 -8.51 10.39 3.30
C THR A 322 -9.24 9.40 2.42
N GLY A 323 -9.98 8.47 3.03
CA GLY A 323 -10.80 7.49 2.33
C GLY A 323 -12.28 7.65 2.66
N ILE A 324 -13.14 7.48 1.66
CA ILE A 324 -14.60 7.49 1.76
C ILE A 324 -15.12 6.25 1.01
N GLY A 325 -16.04 5.51 1.61
CA GLY A 325 -16.62 4.31 1.00
C GLY A 325 -17.36 3.45 2.03
N GLY A 326 -17.65 2.20 1.69
CA GLY A 326 -18.48 1.29 2.51
C GLY A 326 -18.02 1.04 3.96
N LYS A 327 -16.80 1.48 4.35
CA LYS A 327 -16.28 1.40 5.73
C LYS A 327 -16.26 2.74 6.48
N GLY A 328 -16.92 3.77 5.94
CA GLY A 328 -16.93 5.12 6.50
C GLY A 328 -15.65 5.92 6.20
N GLN A 329 -15.59 7.14 6.76
CA GLN A 329 -14.45 8.03 6.59
C GLN A 329 -13.23 7.54 7.37
N ARG A 330 -12.05 7.64 6.75
CA ARG A 330 -10.78 7.23 7.34
C ARG A 330 -9.68 8.25 7.07
N LEU A 331 -8.91 8.59 8.10
CA LEU A 331 -7.65 9.30 7.99
C LEU A 331 -6.50 8.29 8.00
N ASN A 332 -5.55 8.40 7.08
CA ASN A 332 -4.42 7.50 6.94
C ASN A 332 -3.14 8.32 6.91
N ILE A 333 -2.14 7.96 7.71
CA ILE A 333 -0.79 8.48 7.55
C ILE A 333 0.11 7.37 7.06
N TYR A 334 0.96 7.69 6.10
CA TYR A 334 1.99 6.80 5.58
C TYR A 334 3.34 7.34 6.02
N VAL A 335 4.13 6.51 6.68
CA VAL A 335 5.41 6.86 7.27
C VAL A 335 6.47 5.98 6.65
N GLU A 336 7.53 6.60 6.14
CA GLU A 336 8.72 5.93 5.63
C GLU A 336 9.85 6.03 6.68
N PRO A 337 10.85 5.12 6.66
CA PRO A 337 11.97 5.19 7.57
C PRO A 337 12.72 6.52 7.47
N ALA A 338 13.23 7.02 8.60
CA ALA A 338 14.15 8.15 8.61
C ALA A 338 15.45 7.77 7.85
N THR A 339 16.06 8.73 7.16
CA THR A 339 17.36 8.55 6.48
C THR A 339 18.50 8.98 7.38
#